data_AF-A0ABC9SLF1-F1
#
_entry.id   AF-A0ABC9SLF1-F1
#
_cell.length_a   1.000
_cell.length_b   1.000
_cell.length_c   1.000
_cell.angle_alpha   90.00
_cell.angle_beta   90.00
_cell.angle_gamma   90.00
#
_symmetry.space_group_name_H-M   'P 1'
#
loop_
_entity.id
_entity.type
_entity.pdbx_description
1 polymer ?
#
loop_
_entity_poly.entity_id
_entity_poly.type
_entity_poly.pdbx_seq_one_letter_code
_entity_poly.pdbx_strand_id
1 'polypeptide(L)'
;MSLLESEKIPLGSLLPEFRLEDPDGKMYSSDQLFGSTGLLLVVTCNHCPYAQAIWPRLIRFAVEIRSLGVRTVAINPNIHPDYPDDSPQMMLSKIKEWGVPFPYLVDKTQEVAKKLSSMCTPDIYLYDEEKKLYYHGRMDDNWKNEKQVSRKELEYAVHQLVKGNPAPINQMPSIGCSIKWKE
;
A
#
# COMPACT_ATOMS: atom_id res chain seq x y z
N MET A 1 -5.58 18.99 -8.03
CA MET A 1 -4.81 17.81 -7.57
C MET A 1 -3.34 18.20 -7.56
N SER A 2 -2.64 18.03 -6.43
CA SER A 2 -1.19 18.20 -6.34
C SER A 2 -0.50 16.84 -6.43
N LEU A 3 0.68 16.84 -7.06
CA LEU A 3 1.64 15.75 -6.95
C LEU A 3 2.36 15.90 -5.61
N LEU A 4 2.40 14.84 -4.81
CA LEU A 4 3.05 14.83 -3.49
C LEU A 4 4.02 13.66 -3.38
N GLU A 5 4.99 13.83 -2.49
CA GLU A 5 5.86 12.75 -2.01
C GLU A 5 5.30 12.18 -0.70
N SER A 6 5.60 10.92 -0.39
CA SER A 6 5.29 10.35 0.92
C SER A 6 6.11 11.02 2.04
N GLU A 7 5.53 11.12 3.23
CA GLU A 7 6.20 11.71 4.39
C GLU A 7 7.33 10.83 4.91
N LYS A 8 8.28 11.43 5.64
CA LYS A 8 9.31 10.64 6.30
C LYS A 8 8.78 10.11 7.63
N ILE A 9 8.53 8.80 7.69
CA ILE A 9 8.08 8.12 8.90
C ILE A 9 9.27 7.40 9.56
N PRO A 10 9.46 7.50 10.89
CA PRO A 10 10.53 6.79 11.58
C PRO A 10 10.42 5.27 11.39
N LEU A 11 11.54 4.63 11.00
CA LEU A 11 11.63 3.18 11.06
C LEU A 11 11.46 2.72 12.51
N GLY A 12 10.84 1.56 12.71
CA GLY A 12 10.47 1.08 14.04
C GLY A 12 9.09 1.54 14.52
N SER A 13 8.45 2.51 13.86
CA SER A 13 7.08 2.92 14.19
C SER A 13 6.10 1.77 14.08
N LEU A 14 5.24 1.58 15.08
CA LEU A 14 4.25 0.50 15.08
C LEU A 14 3.14 0.77 14.07
N LEU A 15 2.62 -0.29 13.45
CA LEU A 15 1.38 -0.23 12.68
C LEU A 15 0.24 0.25 13.60
N PRO A 16 -0.48 1.34 13.25
CA PRO A 16 -1.64 1.76 14.03
C PRO A 16 -2.75 0.72 14.00
N GLU A 17 -3.45 0.55 15.12
CA GLU A 17 -4.63 -0.32 15.16
C GLU A 17 -5.79 0.26 14.34
N PHE A 18 -6.41 -0.60 13.52
CA PHE A 18 -7.59 -0.27 12.76
C PHE A 18 -8.48 -1.49 12.50
N ARG A 19 -9.75 -1.21 12.17
CA ARG A 19 -10.69 -2.18 11.63
C ARG A 19 -11.37 -1.56 10.41
N LEU A 20 -11.24 -2.19 9.26
CA LEU A 20 -11.81 -1.72 8.00
C LEU A 20 -12.55 -2.87 7.30
N GLU A 21 -13.55 -2.51 6.50
CA GLU A 21 -14.27 -3.44 5.64
C GLU A 21 -13.59 -3.51 4.26
N ASP A 22 -13.64 -4.67 3.62
CA ASP A 22 -13.56 -4.70 2.17
C ASP A 22 -14.89 -4.23 1.53
N PRO A 23 -14.92 -3.97 0.22
CA PRO A 23 -16.14 -3.54 -0.45
C PRO A 23 -17.33 -4.52 -0.42
N ASP A 24 -17.11 -5.79 -0.06
CA ASP A 24 -18.17 -6.78 0.16
C ASP A 24 -18.67 -6.78 1.63
N GLY A 25 -18.16 -5.87 2.47
CA GLY A 25 -18.57 -5.69 3.86
C GLY A 25 -17.86 -6.63 4.84
N LYS A 26 -16.85 -7.38 4.41
CA LYS A 26 -16.10 -8.25 5.32
C LYS A 26 -15.10 -7.41 6.13
N MET A 27 -15.21 -7.50 7.44
CA MET A 27 -14.32 -6.82 8.40
C MET A 27 -12.94 -7.47 8.50
N TYR A 28 -11.90 -6.65 8.55
CA TYR A 28 -10.52 -7.04 8.86
C TYR A 28 -9.97 -6.15 9.97
N SER A 29 -9.25 -6.72 10.93
CA SER A 29 -8.42 -5.95 11.87
C SER A 29 -6.97 -5.94 11.42
N SER A 30 -6.24 -4.87 11.74
CA SER A 30 -4.80 -4.70 11.44
C SER A 30 -3.96 -5.94 11.77
N ASP A 31 -4.26 -6.59 12.90
CA ASP A 31 -3.52 -7.74 13.41
C ASP A 31 -3.72 -9.03 12.59
N GLN A 32 -4.89 -9.20 11.98
CA GLN A 32 -5.21 -10.40 11.19
C GLN A 32 -4.54 -10.39 9.81
N LEU A 33 -4.01 -9.24 9.40
CA LEU A 33 -3.46 -9.03 8.06
C LEU A 33 -2.03 -9.55 7.92
N PHE A 34 -1.31 -9.76 9.03
CA PHE A 34 0.10 -10.18 9.00
C PHE A 34 0.26 -11.62 8.49
N GLY A 35 1.33 -11.82 7.71
CA GLY A 35 1.90 -13.15 7.47
C GLY A 35 2.89 -13.52 8.58
N SER A 36 3.61 -14.63 8.41
CA SER A 36 4.61 -15.08 9.39
C SER A 36 5.84 -14.17 9.47
N THR A 37 6.14 -13.41 8.40
CA THR A 37 7.34 -12.57 8.29
C THR A 37 7.01 -11.08 8.33
N GLY A 38 5.80 -10.69 7.94
CA GLY A 38 5.41 -9.28 7.91
C GLY A 38 4.16 -8.97 7.09
N LEU A 39 3.97 -7.67 6.85
CA LEU A 39 2.84 -7.11 6.12
C LEU A 39 3.30 -6.00 5.16
N LEU A 40 2.97 -6.14 3.88
CA LEU A 40 3.00 -5.07 2.88
C LEU A 40 1.63 -4.36 2.88
N LEU A 41 1.59 -3.13 3.37
CA LEU A 41 0.41 -2.26 3.33
C LEU A 41 0.59 -1.19 2.26
N VAL A 42 -0.41 -1.02 1.38
CA VAL A 42 -0.38 -0.02 0.33
C VAL A 42 -1.63 0.86 0.39
N VAL A 43 -1.45 2.15 0.65
CA VAL A 43 -2.52 3.16 0.48
C VAL A 43 -2.59 3.55 -0.98
N THR A 44 -3.73 3.35 -1.63
CA THR A 44 -3.87 3.45 -3.08
C THR A 44 -5.27 3.91 -3.49
N CYS A 45 -5.50 4.10 -4.77
CA CYS A 45 -6.81 4.43 -5.34
C CYS A 45 -6.96 3.89 -6.77
N ASN A 46 -8.13 4.10 -7.36
CA ASN A 46 -8.51 3.56 -8.66
C ASN A 46 -8.43 4.60 -9.79
N HIS A 47 -8.37 5.90 -9.49
CA HIS A 47 -8.40 6.97 -10.50
C HIS A 47 -7.04 7.65 -10.75
N CYS A 48 -6.11 7.57 -9.80
CA CYS A 48 -4.81 8.24 -9.92
C CYS A 48 -3.93 7.49 -10.94
N PRO A 49 -3.33 8.16 -11.93
CA PRO A 49 -2.43 7.51 -12.89
C PRO A 49 -1.23 6.81 -12.24
N TYR A 50 -0.70 7.38 -11.14
CA TYR A 50 0.41 6.79 -10.39
C TYR A 50 -0.04 5.50 -9.69
N ALA A 51 -1.22 5.52 -9.06
CA ALA A 51 -1.79 4.34 -8.39
C ALA A 51 -2.16 3.24 -9.40
N GLN A 52 -2.80 3.62 -10.51
CA GLN A 52 -3.15 2.72 -11.62
C GLN A 52 -1.90 2.03 -12.19
N ALA A 53 -0.80 2.76 -12.36
CA ALA A 53 0.43 2.23 -12.94
C ALA A 53 1.11 1.15 -12.08
N ILE A 54 0.86 1.11 -10.76
CA ILE A 54 1.46 0.13 -9.86
C ILE A 54 0.63 -1.15 -9.71
N TRP A 55 -0.68 -1.15 -9.99
CA TRP A 55 -1.53 -2.32 -9.73
C TRP A 55 -1.02 -3.63 -10.36
N PRO A 56 -0.67 -3.67 -11.67
CA PRO A 56 -0.20 -4.92 -12.28
C PRO A 56 1.08 -5.47 -11.64
N ARG A 57 2.02 -4.60 -11.27
CA ARG A 57 3.29 -5.00 -10.64
C ARG A 57 3.10 -5.35 -9.17
N LEU A 58 2.26 -4.61 -8.44
CA LEU A 58 1.92 -4.90 -7.04
C LEU A 58 1.26 -6.27 -6.91
N ILE A 59 0.35 -6.61 -7.82
CA ILE A 59 -0.34 -7.92 -7.80
C ILE A 59 0.66 -9.06 -8.01
N ARG A 60 1.54 -8.96 -9.01
CA ARG A 60 2.60 -9.96 -9.23
C ARG A 60 3.49 -10.10 -8.00
N PHE A 61 3.96 -8.97 -7.48
CA PHE A 61 4.83 -8.95 -6.32
C PHE A 61 4.17 -9.54 -5.06
N ALA A 62 2.90 -9.22 -4.81
CA ALA A 62 2.15 -9.77 -3.68
C ALA A 62 2.01 -11.30 -3.74
N VAL A 63 1.87 -11.87 -4.94
CA VAL A 63 1.85 -13.33 -5.12
C VAL A 63 3.20 -13.94 -4.78
N GLU A 64 4.30 -13.32 -5.22
CA GLU A 64 5.66 -13.79 -4.97
C GLU A 64 6.00 -13.80 -3.47
N ILE A 65 5.79 -12.66 -2.80
CA ILE A 65 6.19 -12.47 -1.40
C ILE A 65 5.31 -13.22 -0.40
N ARG A 66 4.11 -13.65 -0.81
CA ARG A 66 3.24 -14.49 0.02
C ARG A 66 3.93 -15.78 0.44
N SER A 67 4.70 -16.38 -0.46
CA SER A 67 5.49 -17.59 -0.18
C SER A 67 6.62 -17.36 0.83
N LEU A 68 7.06 -16.10 0.96
CA LEU A 68 8.10 -15.66 1.90
C LEU A 68 7.52 -15.26 3.27
N GLY A 69 6.23 -15.50 3.49
CA GLY A 69 5.54 -15.16 4.73
C GLY A 69 5.13 -13.69 4.86
N VAL A 70 5.24 -12.89 3.80
CA VAL A 70 4.76 -11.50 3.80
C VAL A 70 3.37 -11.45 3.16
N ARG A 71 2.36 -11.01 3.91
CA ARG A 71 1.01 -10.78 3.35
C ARG A 71 0.90 -9.36 2.81
N THR A 72 -0.11 -9.12 1.97
CA THR A 72 -0.38 -7.81 1.39
C THR A 72 -1.77 -7.34 1.76
N VAL A 73 -1.94 -6.04 1.94
CA VAL A 73 -3.24 -5.36 2.06
C VAL A 73 -3.17 -4.03 1.30
N ALA A 74 -4.23 -3.69 0.57
CA ALA A 74 -4.43 -2.36 0.01
C ALA A 74 -5.52 -1.62 0.78
N ILE A 75 -5.42 -0.30 0.88
CA ILE A 75 -6.41 0.56 1.54
C ILE A 75 -6.76 1.73 0.61
N ASN A 76 -8.04 1.98 0.38
CA ASN A 76 -8.53 3.15 -0.36
C ASN A 76 -9.19 4.17 0.58
N PRO A 77 -8.56 5.33 0.83
CA PRO A 77 -9.16 6.41 1.61
C PRO A 77 -9.96 7.41 0.76
N ASN A 78 -9.93 7.31 -0.58
CA ASN A 78 -10.50 8.30 -1.49
C ASN A 78 -11.99 8.08 -1.77
N ILE A 79 -12.74 7.55 -0.80
CA ILE A 79 -14.17 7.26 -0.93
C ILE A 79 -14.98 8.57 -0.94
N HIS A 80 -15.13 9.16 -2.12
CA HIS A 80 -15.63 10.52 -2.31
C HIS A 80 -16.55 10.61 -3.56
N PRO A 81 -17.69 11.34 -3.51
CA PRO A 81 -18.61 11.47 -4.64
C PRO A 81 -17.97 11.99 -5.93
N ASP A 82 -17.05 12.96 -5.83
CA ASP A 82 -16.32 13.53 -6.98
C ASP A 82 -15.32 12.55 -7.64
N TYR A 83 -15.05 11.40 -7.01
CA TYR A 83 -14.13 10.37 -7.49
C TYR A 83 -14.84 9.02 -7.54
N PRO A 84 -15.85 8.85 -8.43
CA PRO A 84 -16.72 7.67 -8.44
C PRO A 84 -15.97 6.35 -8.67
N ASP A 85 -14.81 6.40 -9.35
CA ASP A 85 -13.92 5.25 -9.55
C ASP A 85 -13.40 4.64 -8.24
N ASP A 86 -13.35 5.42 -7.16
CA ASP A 86 -12.95 4.96 -5.83
C ASP A 86 -14.12 4.44 -4.98
N SER A 87 -15.35 4.49 -5.48
CA SER A 87 -16.49 3.94 -4.74
C SER A 87 -16.30 2.44 -4.44
N PRO A 88 -16.84 1.92 -3.33
CA PRO A 88 -16.78 0.48 -3.03
C PRO A 88 -17.29 -0.39 -4.18
N GLN A 89 -18.34 0.03 -4.89
CA GLN A 89 -18.86 -0.67 -6.06
C GLN A 89 -17.84 -0.77 -7.20
N MET A 90 -17.10 0.32 -7.46
CA MET A 90 -16.03 0.33 -8.45
C MET A 90 -14.81 -0.46 -7.98
N MET A 91 -14.47 -0.41 -6.69
CA MET A 91 -13.44 -1.27 -6.10
C MET A 91 -13.76 -2.75 -6.30
N LEU A 92 -15.00 -3.21 -6.07
CA LEU A 92 -15.41 -4.59 -6.37
C LEU A 92 -15.18 -4.99 -7.83
N SER A 93 -15.53 -4.08 -8.73
CA SER A 93 -15.34 -4.30 -10.18
C SER A 93 -13.84 -4.41 -10.50
N LYS A 94 -13.01 -3.54 -9.93
CA LYS A 94 -11.55 -3.54 -10.11
C LYS A 94 -10.86 -4.76 -9.48
N ILE A 95 -11.31 -5.21 -8.31
CA ILE A 95 -10.82 -6.43 -7.66
C ILE A 95 -11.00 -7.63 -8.61
N LYS A 96 -12.17 -7.74 -9.25
CA LYS A 96 -12.47 -8.80 -10.22
C LYS A 96 -11.68 -8.62 -11.53
N GLU A 97 -11.62 -7.41 -12.06
CA GLU A 97 -10.90 -7.07 -13.31
C GLU A 97 -9.41 -7.39 -13.20
N TRP A 98 -8.76 -6.98 -12.11
CA TRP A 98 -7.32 -7.14 -11.92
C TRP A 98 -6.93 -8.47 -11.28
N GLY A 99 -7.91 -9.23 -10.76
CA GLY A 99 -7.66 -10.48 -10.03
C GLY A 99 -6.87 -10.24 -8.74
N VAL A 100 -7.24 -9.21 -7.97
CA VAL A 100 -6.52 -8.83 -6.74
C VAL A 100 -6.56 -9.98 -5.72
N PRO A 101 -5.41 -10.58 -5.34
CA PRO A 101 -5.38 -11.81 -4.55
C PRO A 101 -5.31 -11.56 -3.04
N PHE A 102 -5.48 -10.32 -2.60
CA PHE A 102 -5.33 -9.86 -1.23
C PHE A 102 -6.45 -8.86 -0.86
N PRO A 103 -6.69 -8.60 0.44
CA PRO A 103 -7.73 -7.65 0.85
C PRO A 103 -7.47 -6.24 0.32
N TYR A 104 -8.49 -5.63 -0.26
CA TYR A 104 -8.50 -4.23 -0.64
C TYR A 104 -9.60 -3.52 0.17
N LEU A 105 -9.21 -2.71 1.14
CA LEU A 105 -10.07 -2.21 2.21
C LEU A 105 -10.53 -0.78 1.95
N VAL A 106 -11.70 -0.43 2.49
CA VAL A 106 -12.38 0.85 2.35
C VAL A 106 -12.12 1.69 3.61
N ASP A 107 -11.29 2.72 3.52
CA ASP A 107 -11.08 3.69 4.61
C ASP A 107 -12.01 4.90 4.44
N LYS A 108 -13.30 4.70 4.74
CA LYS A 108 -14.35 5.70 4.50
C LYS A 108 -14.17 6.98 5.34
N THR A 109 -13.64 6.86 6.56
CA THR A 109 -13.42 7.99 7.48
C THR A 109 -12.06 8.67 7.27
N GLN A 110 -11.15 8.02 6.53
CA GLN A 110 -9.78 8.46 6.27
C GLN A 110 -8.92 8.50 7.54
N GLU A 111 -9.40 7.93 8.64
CA GLU A 111 -8.69 7.91 9.91
C GLU A 111 -7.47 7.01 9.85
N VAL A 112 -7.53 5.92 9.09
CA VAL A 112 -6.38 5.01 8.94
C VAL A 112 -5.28 5.67 8.12
N ALA A 113 -5.64 6.30 6.98
CA ALA A 113 -4.69 7.09 6.21
C ALA A 113 -4.05 8.22 7.03
N LYS A 114 -4.83 8.92 7.88
CA LYS A 114 -4.30 9.95 8.80
C LYS A 114 -3.33 9.35 9.83
N LYS A 115 -3.68 8.22 10.46
CA LYS A 115 -2.81 7.54 11.44
C LYS A 115 -1.51 7.01 10.83
N LEU A 116 -1.55 6.60 9.56
CA LEU A 116 -0.38 6.18 8.79
C LEU A 116 0.44 7.35 8.26
N SER A 117 0.00 8.59 8.45
CA SER A 117 0.58 9.80 7.84
C SER A 117 0.70 9.69 6.32
N SER A 118 -0.20 8.97 5.66
CA SER A 118 -0.20 8.79 4.21
C SER A 118 -0.60 10.10 3.54
N MET A 119 0.18 10.54 2.55
CA MET A 119 -0.07 11.82 1.86
C MET A 119 -0.48 11.65 0.39
N CYS A 120 -0.07 10.55 -0.23
CA CYS A 120 -0.23 10.33 -1.66
C CYS A 120 -0.78 8.94 -1.98
N THR A 121 -1.10 8.71 -3.25
CA THR A 121 -1.46 7.39 -3.77
C THR A 121 -0.64 7.12 -5.04
N PRO A 122 0.14 6.02 -5.10
CA PRO A 122 0.30 5.01 -4.06
C PRO A 122 1.26 5.44 -2.94
N ASP A 123 1.05 4.90 -1.74
CA ASP A 123 1.96 5.04 -0.60
C ASP A 123 2.18 3.67 0.06
N ILE A 124 3.43 3.27 0.25
CA ILE A 124 3.81 1.87 0.52
C ILE A 124 4.52 1.77 1.86
N TYR A 125 4.13 0.74 2.62
CA TYR A 125 4.62 0.45 3.96
C TYR A 125 4.90 -1.05 4.05
N LEU A 126 6.09 -1.43 4.51
CA LEU A 126 6.44 -2.79 4.86
C LEU A 126 6.69 -2.84 6.37
N TYR A 127 5.91 -3.66 7.06
CA TYR A 127 6.05 -3.93 8.47
C TYR A 127 6.65 -5.32 8.68
N ASP A 128 7.52 -5.46 9.67
CA ASP A 128 8.06 -6.75 10.11
C ASP A 128 7.07 -7.53 10.98
N GLU A 129 7.46 -8.73 11.43
CA GLU A 129 6.64 -9.59 12.30
C GLU A 129 6.34 -8.98 13.68
N GLU A 130 7.15 -8.02 14.13
CA GLU A 130 6.92 -7.25 15.35
C GLU A 130 5.99 -6.03 15.11
N LYS A 131 5.39 -5.93 13.92
CA LYS A 131 4.54 -4.83 13.47
C LYS A 131 5.24 -3.48 13.41
N LYS A 132 6.57 -3.46 13.33
CA LYS A 132 7.39 -2.25 13.23
C LYS A 132 7.66 -1.91 11.77
N LEU A 133 7.62 -0.62 11.45
CA LEU A 133 7.88 -0.14 10.09
C LEU A 133 9.33 -0.43 9.70
N TYR A 134 9.50 -1.29 8.70
CA TYR A 134 10.78 -1.71 8.16
C TYR A 134 11.14 -0.94 6.89
N TYR A 135 10.15 -0.65 6.04
CA TYR A 135 10.35 0.12 4.82
C TYR A 135 9.14 1.02 4.51
N HIS A 136 9.40 2.25 4.07
CA HIS A 136 8.41 3.20 3.59
C HIS A 136 8.98 4.03 2.44
N GLY A 137 8.32 3.98 1.29
CA GLY A 137 8.81 4.63 0.09
C GLY A 137 8.33 3.97 -1.20
N ARG A 138 8.91 4.35 -2.33
CA ARG A 138 8.48 3.88 -3.65
C ARG A 138 8.69 2.38 -3.87
N MET A 139 7.92 1.80 -4.79
CA MET A 139 8.14 0.41 -5.20
C MET A 139 9.44 0.22 -5.99
N ASP A 140 9.68 1.11 -6.95
CA ASP A 140 10.78 1.09 -7.91
C ASP A 140 11.09 2.51 -8.40
N ASP A 141 12.15 2.65 -9.20
CA ASP A 141 12.61 3.94 -9.73
C ASP A 141 11.89 4.44 -10.98
N ASN A 142 10.89 3.72 -11.51
CA ASN A 142 10.16 4.13 -12.70
C ASN A 142 8.69 3.73 -12.67
N TRP A 143 7.87 4.59 -12.04
CA TRP A 143 6.43 4.40 -11.98
C TRP A 143 5.77 4.36 -13.37
N LYS A 144 6.29 5.12 -14.35
CA LYS A 144 5.65 5.30 -15.66
C LYS A 144 5.90 4.15 -16.62
N ASN A 145 7.13 3.62 -16.65
CA ASN A 145 7.53 2.56 -17.56
C ASN A 145 8.29 1.47 -16.83
N GLU A 146 7.59 0.38 -16.51
CA GLU A 146 8.17 -0.78 -15.84
C GLU A 146 9.39 -1.36 -16.59
N LYS A 147 9.44 -1.27 -17.92
CA LYS A 147 10.59 -1.77 -18.71
C LYS A 147 11.86 -0.95 -18.52
N GLN A 148 11.76 0.25 -17.94
CA GLN A 148 12.88 1.14 -17.65
C GLN A 148 13.24 1.14 -16.16
N VAL A 149 12.64 0.26 -15.36
CA VAL A 149 13.02 0.08 -13.96
C VAL A 149 14.45 -0.46 -13.90
N SER A 150 15.30 0.25 -13.17
CA SER A 150 16.69 -0.15 -12.90
C SER A 150 16.92 -0.49 -11.43
N ARG A 151 16.03 -0.02 -10.55
CA ARG A 151 16.05 -0.29 -9.11
C ARG A 151 14.67 -0.71 -8.63
N LYS A 152 14.63 -1.84 -7.94
CA LYS A 152 13.42 -2.39 -7.33
C LYS A 152 13.54 -2.31 -5.81
N GLU A 153 13.37 -1.12 -5.26
CA GLU A 153 13.65 -0.87 -3.84
C GLU A 153 12.77 -1.70 -2.90
N LEU A 154 11.49 -1.89 -3.22
CA LEU A 154 10.59 -2.69 -2.40
C LEU A 154 10.95 -4.19 -2.45
N GLU A 155 11.28 -4.71 -3.63
CA GLU A 155 11.75 -6.10 -3.78
C GLU A 155 13.02 -6.33 -2.95
N TYR A 156 13.98 -5.41 -3.04
CA TYR A 156 15.18 -5.44 -2.22
C TYR A 156 14.84 -5.43 -0.71
N ALA A 157 13.95 -4.52 -0.27
CA ALA A 157 13.57 -4.41 1.14
C ALA A 157 12.93 -5.70 1.69
N VAL A 158 12.00 -6.32 0.94
CA VAL A 158 11.41 -7.61 1.34
C VAL A 158 12.47 -8.69 1.45
N HIS A 159 13.41 -8.78 0.50
CA HIS A 159 14.48 -9.77 0.59
C HIS A 159 15.42 -9.54 1.77
N GLN A 160 15.66 -8.30 2.19
CA GLN A 160 16.43 -8.01 3.41
C GLN A 160 15.64 -8.40 4.66
N LEU A 161 14.34 -8.08 4.71
CA LEU A 161 13.45 -8.44 5.82
C LEU A 161 13.42 -9.95 6.04
N VAL A 162 13.18 -10.72 4.96
CA VAL A 162 13.12 -12.20 5.00
C VAL A 162 14.44 -12.82 5.47
N LYS A 163 15.58 -12.16 5.24
CA LYS A 163 16.90 -12.60 5.70
C LYS A 163 17.21 -12.19 7.15
N GLY A 164 16.35 -11.40 7.80
CA GLY A 164 16.62 -10.81 9.11
C GLY A 164 17.68 -9.71 9.08
N ASN A 165 17.95 -9.12 7.91
CA ASN A 165 18.93 -8.03 7.78
C ASN A 165 18.32 -6.68 8.19
N PRO A 166 19.15 -5.69 8.56
CA PRO A 166 18.68 -4.33 8.83
C PRO A 166 17.95 -3.71 7.63
N ALA A 167 16.98 -2.84 7.93
CA ALA A 167 16.26 -2.08 6.92
C ALA A 167 17.19 -1.27 6.00
N PRO A 168 16.86 -1.12 4.70
CA PRO A 168 17.62 -0.27 3.81
C PRO A 168 17.68 1.16 4.33
N ILE A 169 18.88 1.73 4.43
CA ILE A 169 19.09 3.08 4.98
C ILE A 169 18.50 4.15 4.06
N ASN A 170 18.66 3.97 2.74
CA ASN A 170 18.23 4.95 1.75
C ASN A 170 16.89 4.53 1.14
N GLN A 171 15.80 5.09 1.63
CA GLN A 171 14.44 4.84 1.16
C GLN A 171 13.94 6.09 0.44
N MET A 172 13.71 5.96 -0.87
CA MET A 172 13.20 7.07 -1.67
C MET A 172 11.68 7.15 -1.51
N PRO A 173 11.10 8.35 -1.35
CA PRO A 173 9.68 8.50 -1.09
C PRO A 173 8.85 7.97 -2.26
N SER A 174 7.62 7.54 -1.96
CA SER A 174 6.60 7.33 -2.98
C SER A 174 6.22 8.67 -3.60
N ILE A 175 5.73 8.66 -4.84
CA ILE A 175 5.24 9.86 -5.51
C ILE A 175 3.89 9.56 -6.12
N GLY A 176 2.91 10.44 -5.89
CA GLY A 176 1.56 10.22 -6.37
C GLY A 176 0.63 11.41 -6.20
N CYS A 177 -0.61 11.25 -6.64
CA CYS A 177 -1.62 12.26 -6.37
C CYS A 177 -1.95 12.30 -4.87
N SER A 178 -2.18 13.51 -4.35
CA SER A 178 -2.66 13.69 -2.98
C SER A 178 -3.91 12.84 -2.68
N ILE A 179 -4.01 12.36 -1.44
CA ILE A 179 -5.26 11.79 -0.91
C ILE A 179 -6.38 12.85 -1.02
N LYS A 180 -7.59 12.38 -1.31
CA LYS A 180 -8.79 13.21 -1.48
C LYS A 180 -9.46 13.40 -0.12
N TRP A 181 -8.82 14.19 0.74
CA TRP A 181 -9.31 14.45 2.09
C TRP A 181 -10.71 15.05 2.08
N LYS A 182 -11.58 14.53 2.95
CA LYS A 182 -12.87 15.13 3.29
C LYS A 182 -12.62 16.28 4.25
N GLU A 183 -13.41 17.33 4.10
CA GLU A 183 -13.51 18.43 5.09
C GLU A 183 -14.01 17.90 6.44
#